data_AF-A0A8K0CMC5-F1
#
_entry.id   AF-A0A8K0CMC5-F1
#
_cell.length_a   1.000
_cell.length_b   1.000
_cell.length_c   1.000
_cell.angle_alpha   90.00
_cell.angle_beta   90.00
_cell.angle_gamma   90.00
#
_symmetry.space_group_name_H-M   'P 1'
#
loop_
_entity.id
_entity.type
_entity.pdbx_description
1 polymer ?
#
loop_
_entity_poly.entity_id
_entity_poly.type
_entity_poly.pdbx_seq_one_letter_code
_entity_poly.pdbx_strand_id
1 'polypeptide(L)'
;YDASQTNTERDAMKLGYEIAKRNSLEYPLSWDRSEQADEEWLGCSLSRYPCLSIRKPRATSLGRAISLKRTNVYKLFSTLTRAYMKYTYTV
;
A
#
# COMPACT_ATOMS: atom_id res chain seq x y z
N TYR A 1 -13.60 26.56 0.02
CA TYR A 1 -12.86 25.73 0.99
C TYR A 1 -13.22 24.29 0.67
N ASP A 2 -12.35 23.58 -0.05
CA ASP A 2 -12.70 22.31 -0.70
C ASP A 2 -12.54 21.15 0.30
N ALA A 3 -13.65 20.48 0.61
CA ALA A 3 -13.69 19.31 1.48
C ALA A 3 -13.18 18.03 0.79
N SER A 4 -12.34 18.16 -0.24
CA SER A 4 -11.74 17.05 -0.97
C SER A 4 -10.41 16.57 -0.39
N GLN A 5 -9.83 17.30 0.58
CA GLN A 5 -8.61 16.92 1.30
C GLN A 5 -8.84 15.79 2.35
N THR A 6 -9.88 14.96 2.21
CA THR A 6 -10.58 14.46 3.41
C THR A 6 -10.44 12.98 3.77
N ASN A 7 -10.17 12.07 2.83
CA ASN A 7 -10.07 10.64 3.15
C ASN A 7 -8.83 9.93 2.58
N THR A 8 -8.45 10.19 1.33
CA THR A 8 -7.35 9.44 0.70
C THR A 8 -5.98 9.77 1.28
N GLU A 9 -5.73 11.03 1.64
CA GLU A 9 -4.50 11.44 2.35
C GLU A 9 -4.45 10.83 3.76
N ARG A 10 -5.59 10.83 4.46
CA ARG A 10 -5.74 10.17 5.76
C ARG A 10 -5.48 8.66 5.66
N ASP A 11 -6.02 8.00 4.63
CA ASP A 11 -5.77 6.59 4.37
C ASP A 11 -4.28 6.32 4.09
N ALA A 12 -3.61 7.22 3.36
CA ALA A 12 -2.18 7.13 3.12
C ALA A 12 -1.36 7.32 4.41
N MET A 13 -1.74 8.24 5.28
CA MET A 13 -1.11 8.45 6.59
C MET A 13 -1.31 7.26 7.54
N LYS A 14 -2.52 6.68 7.56
CA LYS A 14 -2.79 5.43 8.29
C LYS A 14 -1.94 4.28 7.77
N LEU A 15 -1.87 4.12 6.45
CA LEU A 15 -1.03 3.11 5.82
C LEU A 15 0.45 3.30 6.18
N GLY A 16 0.92 4.56 6.19
CA GLY A 16 2.28 4.90 6.63
C GLY A 16 2.58 4.41 8.05
N TYR A 17 1.69 4.71 8.99
CA TYR A 17 1.79 4.24 10.37
C TYR A 17 1.74 2.70 10.47
N GLU A 18 0.79 2.04 9.80
CA GLU A 18 0.68 0.57 9.82
C GLU A 18 1.94 -0.11 9.28
N ILE A 19 2.52 0.43 8.21
CA ILE A 19 3.78 -0.07 7.63
C ILE A 19 4.93 0.13 8.61
N ALA A 20 5.04 1.32 9.21
CA ALA A 20 6.11 1.62 10.17
C ALA A 20 6.02 0.68 11.39
N LYS A 21 4.82 0.50 11.94
CA LYS A 21 4.55 -0.38 13.07
C LYS A 21 4.79 -1.86 12.76
N ARG A 22 4.30 -2.36 11.62
CA ARG A 22 4.48 -3.75 11.19
C ARG A 22 5.95 -4.09 10.93
N ASN A 23 6.71 -3.13 10.42
CA ASN A 23 8.13 -3.31 10.12
C ASN A 23 9.05 -2.91 11.28
N SER A 24 8.49 -2.55 12.44
CA SER A 24 9.24 -2.08 13.63
C SER A 24 10.21 -0.93 13.32
N LEU A 25 9.79 0.00 12.45
CA LEU A 25 10.53 1.21 12.14
C LEU A 25 10.33 2.24 13.24
N GLU A 26 11.31 3.14 13.43
CA GLU A 26 11.15 4.28 14.33
C GLU A 26 10.18 5.31 13.74
N TYR A 27 9.26 5.79 14.58
CA TYR A 27 8.30 6.83 14.23
C TYR A 27 7.93 7.66 15.48
N PRO A 28 7.38 8.88 15.32
CA PRO A 28 6.98 9.71 16.45
C PRO A 28 5.88 9.08 17.31
N LEU A 29 5.99 9.21 18.63
CA LEU A 29 4.97 8.76 19.61
C LEU A 29 3.59 9.41 19.40
N SER A 30 3.52 10.55 18.71
CA SER A 30 2.24 11.16 18.31
C SER A 30 1.41 10.22 17.44
N TRP A 31 2.05 9.40 16.60
CA TRP A 31 1.36 8.51 15.65
C TRP A 31 0.62 7.38 16.36
N ASP A 32 1.11 6.88 17.49
CA ASP A 32 0.39 5.86 18.25
C ASP A 32 -0.91 6.41 18.85
N ARG A 33 -0.95 7.70 19.19
CA ARG A 33 -2.15 8.35 19.74
C ARG A 33 -3.20 8.63 18.67
N SER A 34 -2.76 9.00 17.47
CA SER A 34 -3.64 9.33 16.35
C SER A 34 -3.95 8.11 15.46
N GLU A 35 -3.22 7.00 15.65
CA GLU A 35 -3.20 5.81 14.78
C GLU A 35 -2.95 6.14 13.30
N GLN A 36 -2.19 7.21 13.03
CA GLN A 36 -1.87 7.67 11.68
C GLN A 36 -0.61 8.54 11.71
N ALA A 37 0.05 8.63 10.55
CA ALA A 37 1.13 9.59 10.35
C ALA A 37 0.64 11.05 10.34
N ASP A 38 1.56 11.98 10.52
CA ASP A 38 1.29 13.41 10.49
C ASP A 38 1.27 13.95 9.04
N GLU A 39 0.58 15.08 8.82
CA GLU A 39 0.52 15.73 7.49
C GLU A 39 1.90 16.17 6.99
N GLU A 40 2.77 16.61 7.90
CA GLU A 40 4.15 16.97 7.59
C GLU A 40 4.92 15.76 7.02
N TRP A 41 4.73 14.58 7.61
CA TRP A 41 5.32 13.35 7.10
C TRP A 41 4.82 13.03 5.69
N LEU A 42 3.52 13.23 5.41
CA LEU A 42 2.95 12.99 4.09
C LEU A 42 3.57 13.92 3.05
N GLY A 43 3.68 15.22 3.37
CA GLY A 43 4.32 16.23 2.52
C GLY A 43 5.78 15.92 2.23
N CYS A 44 6.57 15.60 3.26
CA CYS A 44 7.96 15.19 3.11
C CYS A 44 8.12 13.88 2.32
N SER A 45 7.20 12.93 2.48
CA SER A 45 7.25 11.65 1.77
C SER A 45 7.00 11.83 0.27
N LEU A 46 6.03 12.66 -0.10
CA LEU A 46 5.74 12.96 -1.51
C LEU A 46 6.82 13.84 -2.15
N SER A 47 7.43 14.76 -1.42
CA SER A 47 8.53 15.58 -1.95
C SER A 47 9.80 14.76 -2.18
N ARG A 48 10.08 13.77 -1.34
CA ARG A 48 11.21 12.84 -1.50
C ARG A 48 11.03 11.90 -2.70
N TYR A 49 9.79 11.51 -3.00
CA TYR A 49 9.47 10.57 -4.06
C TYR A 49 8.48 11.18 -5.06
N PRO A 50 8.92 12.05 -5.98
CA PRO A 50 8.04 12.80 -6.89
C PRO A 50 7.31 11.92 -7.91
N CYS A 51 7.74 10.67 -8.09
CA CYS A 51 7.03 9.70 -8.92
C CYS A 51 5.80 9.09 -8.22
N LEU A 52 5.66 9.28 -6.91
CA LEU A 52 4.54 8.78 -6.14
C LEU A 52 3.34 9.74 -6.24
N SER A 53 2.16 9.18 -6.51
CA SER A 53 0.90 9.94 -6.53
C SER A 53 -0.11 9.27 -5.61
N ILE A 54 -0.74 10.05 -4.73
CA ILE A 54 -1.88 9.58 -3.94
C ILE A 54 -3.10 9.58 -4.84
N ARG A 55 -3.71 8.41 -5.02
CA ARG A 55 -4.87 8.24 -5.91
C ARG A 55 -6.08 7.82 -5.12
N LYS A 56 -7.22 8.41 -5.46
CA LYS A 56 -8.51 7.98 -4.92
C LYS A 56 -8.75 6.50 -5.29
N PRO A 57 -9.11 5.63 -4.33
CA PRO A 57 -9.38 4.24 -4.62
C PRO A 57 -10.55 4.14 -5.60
N ARG A 58 -10.38 3.31 -6.63
CA ARG A 58 -11.43 3.04 -7.62
C ARG A 58 -12.36 1.97 -7.09
N ALA A 59 -13.67 2.20 -7.23
CA ALA A 59 -14.68 1.19 -6.92
C ALA A 59 -14.34 -0.12 -7.65
N THR A 60 -14.30 -1.21 -6.89
CA THR A 60 -13.85 -2.53 -7.33
C THR A 60 -15.00 -3.51 -7.17
N SER A 61 -15.26 -4.34 -8.18
CA SER A 61 -16.32 -5.34 -8.09
C SER A 61 -15.97 -6.44 -7.09
N LEU A 62 -16.99 -7.09 -6.52
CA LEU A 62 -16.81 -8.19 -5.58
C LEU A 62 -15.93 -9.32 -6.16
N GLY A 63 -16.11 -9.66 -7.43
CA GLY A 63 -15.28 -10.67 -8.11
C GLY A 63 -13.79 -10.30 -8.14
N ARG A 64 -13.47 -9.03 -8.39
CA ARG A 64 -12.07 -8.55 -8.33
C ARG A 64 -11.53 -8.61 -6.89
N ALA A 65 -12.31 -8.20 -5.89
CA ALA A 65 -11.89 -8.30 -4.49
C ALA A 65 -11.65 -9.75 -4.06
N ILE A 66 -12.51 -10.70 -4.45
CA ILE A 66 -12.37 -12.13 -4.15
C ILE A 66 -11.15 -12.73 -4.87
N SER A 67 -10.83 -12.26 -6.09
CA SER A 67 -9.65 -12.75 -6.81
C SER A 67 -8.33 -12.43 -6.11
N LEU A 68 -8.28 -11.40 -5.26
CA LEU A 68 -7.08 -10.97 -4.51
C LEU A 68 -6.92 -11.65 -3.13
N LYS A 69 -7.67 -12.72 -2.84
CA LYS A 69 -7.49 -13.50 -1.60
C LYS A 69 -6.16 -14.23 -1.57
N ARG A 70 -5.61 -14.45 -0.36
CA ARG A 70 -4.32 -15.12 -0.12
C ARG A 70 -4.13 -16.41 -0.91
N THR A 71 -5.17 -17.26 -0.96
CA THR A 71 -5.15 -18.53 -1.70
C THR A 71 -4.99 -18.34 -3.21
N ASN A 72 -5.73 -17.39 -3.79
CA ASN A 72 -5.69 -17.09 -5.21
C ASN A 72 -4.37 -16.42 -5.60
N VAL A 73 -3.88 -15.48 -4.78
CA VAL A 73 -2.60 -14.81 -4.96
C VAL A 73 -1.45 -15.83 -4.90
N TYR A 74 -1.44 -16.72 -3.90
CA TYR A 74 -0.45 -17.80 -3.80
C TYR A 74 -0.47 -18.72 -5.03
N LYS A 75 -1.66 -19.10 -5.51
CA LYS A 75 -1.82 -19.94 -6.70
C LYS A 75 -1.32 -19.24 -7.97
N LEU A 76 -1.57 -17.94 -8.10
CA LEU A 76 -1.07 -17.13 -9.20
C LEU A 76 0.47 -17.11 -9.20
N PHE A 77 1.09 -16.71 -8.09
CA PHE A 77 2.56 -16.60 -8.01
C PHE A 77 3.24 -17.95 -8.17
N SER A 78 2.75 -19.02 -7.54
CA SER A 78 3.32 -20.37 -7.72
C SER A 78 3.24 -20.85 -9.18
N THR A 79 2.14 -20.57 -9.87
CA THR A 79 1.99 -20.90 -11.29
C THR A 79 2.94 -20.08 -12.16
N LEU A 80 3.05 -18.77 -11.90
CA LEU A 80 3.97 -17.88 -12.60
C LEU A 80 5.43 -18.29 -12.38
N THR A 81 5.85 -18.57 -11.14
CA THR A 81 7.20 -19.05 -10.83
C THR A 81 7.49 -20.37 -11.53
N ARG A 82 6.56 -21.32 -11.54
CA ARG A 82 6.72 -22.58 -12.27
C ARG A 82 6.87 -22.38 -13.77
N ALA A 83 6.05 -21.50 -14.36
CA ALA A 83 6.13 -21.18 -15.78
C ALA A 83 7.45 -20.49 -16.11
N TYR A 84 7.83 -19.48 -15.34
CA TYR A 84 9.10 -18.78 -15.46
C TYR A 84 10.26 -19.77 -15.42
N MET A 85 10.32 -20.61 -14.38
CA MET A 85 11.36 -21.64 -14.25
C MET A 85 11.39 -22.60 -15.46
N LYS A 86 10.23 -23.03 -15.96
CA LYS A 86 10.16 -23.91 -17.13
C LYS A 86 10.77 -23.29 -18.39
N TYR A 87 10.60 -21.99 -18.60
CA TYR A 87 11.06 -21.31 -19.82
C TYR A 87 12.41 -20.58 -19.66
N THR A 88 12.91 -20.39 -18.43
CA THR A 88 14.24 -19.80 -18.19
C THR A 88 15.32 -20.83 -17.90
N TYR A 89 14.99 -22.02 -17.39
CA TYR A 89 15.97 -23.08 -17.10
C TYR A 89 16.02 -24.19 -18.17
N THR A 90 15.39 -24.00 -19.32
CA THR A 90 15.71 -24.78 -20.53
C THR A 90 16.99 -24.24 -21.16
N VAL A 91 18.12 -24.64 -20.60
CA VAL A 91 19.44 -24.67 -21.26
C VAL A 91 19.79 -26.11 -21.51
#